data_AF-A0A7S0I1H3-F1
#
_entry.id   AF-A0A7S0I1H3-F1
#
_cell.length_a   1.000
_cell.length_b   1.000
_cell.length_c   1.000
_cell.angle_alpha   90.00
_cell.angle_beta   90.00
_cell.angle_gamma   90.00
#
_symmetry.space_group_name_H-M   'P 1'
#
loop_
_entity.id
_entity.type
_entity.pdbx_description
1 polymer ?
#
loop_
_entity_poly.entity_id
_entity_poly.type
_entity_poly.pdbx_seq_one_letter_code
_entity_poly.pdbx_strand_id
1 'polypeptide(L)'
;MASTKAAAVLMVMAMIGVSLSQPGMPKKLEKEHICAGCRATVTEIAKKSGPAKKRFESRVMEVMDEVCKMESFRTYDYPPPTMVQACKVFLGDHEDTVEQSILGQGSDALELLIDKVCWKQTKVCEGVDIAKQERPTVYMDGKPMNSKSEELR
;
A
#
# COMPACT_ATOMS: atom_id res chain seq x y z
N MET A 1 11.43 -47.01 47.94
CA MET A 1 10.79 -45.99 47.08
C MET A 1 9.49 -45.60 47.74
N ALA A 2 9.41 -44.40 48.34
CA ALA A 2 8.23 -43.94 49.06
C ALA A 2 7.98 -42.46 48.77
N SER A 3 6.70 -42.15 48.56
CA SER A 3 6.11 -40.90 48.13
C SER A 3 6.52 -39.68 48.97
N THR A 4 6.63 -38.52 48.31
CA THR A 4 6.45 -37.24 48.99
C THR A 4 5.46 -36.35 48.24
N LYS A 5 4.63 -35.70 49.06
CA LYS A 5 3.34 -35.08 48.79
C LYS A 5 3.45 -33.82 47.93
N ALA A 6 2.35 -33.53 47.23
CA ALA A 6 2.10 -32.29 46.51
C ALA A 6 2.11 -31.06 47.44
N ALA A 7 2.58 -29.93 46.91
CA ALA A 7 2.18 -28.60 47.35
C ALA A 7 2.18 -27.68 46.12
N ALA A 8 0.98 -27.20 45.78
CA ALA A 8 0.73 -26.24 44.73
C ALA A 8 1.23 -24.85 45.16
N VAL A 9 1.95 -24.15 44.28
CA VAL A 9 2.01 -22.69 44.29
C VAL A 9 1.82 -22.22 42.85
N LEU A 10 0.56 -21.87 42.55
CA LEU A 10 0.15 -21.10 41.39
C LEU A 10 0.81 -19.71 41.45
N MET A 11 1.85 -19.49 40.65
CA MET A 11 2.22 -18.13 40.26
C MET A 11 1.62 -17.82 38.89
N VAL A 12 0.42 -17.26 38.93
CA VAL A 12 -0.21 -16.58 37.80
C VAL A 12 0.58 -15.29 37.57
N MET A 13 1.61 -15.34 36.73
CA MET A 13 2.18 -14.12 36.18
C MET A 13 1.20 -13.57 35.14
N ALA A 14 0.56 -12.47 35.53
CA ALA A 14 -0.31 -11.68 34.70
C ALA A 14 0.40 -11.32 33.39
N MET A 15 -0.04 -11.94 32.29
CA MET A 15 0.16 -11.39 30.96
C MET A 15 -0.65 -10.10 30.90
N ILE A 16 -0.03 -8.98 31.26
CA ILE A 16 -0.54 -7.66 30.90
C ILE A 16 -0.38 -7.58 29.38
N GLY A 17 -1.41 -8.04 28.69
CA GLY A 17 -1.61 -7.78 27.28
C GLY A 17 -1.70 -6.27 27.12
N VAL A 18 -0.60 -5.64 26.72
CA VAL A 18 -0.64 -4.34 26.10
C VAL A 18 -1.38 -4.56 24.79
N SER A 19 -2.70 -4.32 24.82
CA SER A 19 -3.50 -4.19 23.62
C SER A 19 -2.99 -2.97 22.88
N LEU A 20 -2.02 -3.18 21.99
CA LEU A 20 -1.72 -2.26 20.91
C LEU A 20 -3.00 -2.13 20.09
N SER A 21 -3.79 -1.11 20.39
CA SER A 21 -4.91 -0.69 19.56
C SER A 21 -4.35 -0.42 18.16
N GLN A 22 -4.54 -1.37 17.24
CA GLN A 22 -4.17 -1.19 15.85
C GLN A 22 -4.94 0.02 15.32
N PRO A 23 -4.28 1.02 14.71
CA PRO A 23 -4.97 2.14 14.08
C PRO A 23 -6.02 1.57 13.11
N GLY A 24 -7.25 2.04 13.27
CA GLY A 24 -8.46 1.44 12.68
C GLY A 24 -8.26 1.01 11.23
N MET A 25 -8.42 -0.29 10.99
CA MET A 25 -8.46 -0.83 9.63
C MET A 25 -9.48 -0.03 8.81
N PRO A 26 -9.15 0.34 7.56
CA PRO A 26 -10.09 1.02 6.69
C PRO A 26 -11.41 0.23 6.61
N LYS A 27 -12.53 0.95 6.57
CA LYS A 27 -13.79 0.38 6.09
C LYS A 27 -13.58 -0.20 4.69
N LYS A 28 -14.45 -1.13 4.29
CA LYS A 28 -14.47 -1.80 2.97
C LYS A 28 -13.90 -0.91 1.87
N LEU A 29 -12.96 -1.43 1.08
CA LEU A 29 -12.40 -0.68 -0.05
C LEU A 29 -13.47 -0.45 -1.12
N GLU A 30 -13.78 0.83 -1.34
CA GLU A 30 -14.51 1.29 -2.52
C GLU A 30 -13.61 1.31 -3.77
N LYS A 31 -14.25 1.38 -4.94
CA LYS A 31 -13.60 1.31 -6.26
C LYS A 31 -12.57 2.43 -6.48
N GLU A 32 -12.84 3.61 -5.95
CA GLU A 32 -11.96 4.77 -5.99
C GLU A 32 -10.62 4.49 -5.30
N HIS A 33 -10.63 3.74 -4.20
CA HIS A 33 -9.41 3.35 -3.50
C HIS A 33 -8.58 2.36 -4.31
N ILE A 34 -9.22 1.38 -4.96
CA ILE A 34 -8.53 0.38 -5.79
C ILE A 34 -7.91 1.06 -7.02
N CYS A 35 -8.64 1.97 -7.67
CA CYS A 35 -8.10 2.75 -8.79
C CYS A 35 -6.89 3.62 -8.35
N ALA A 36 -6.99 4.32 -7.22
CA ALA A 36 -5.85 5.06 -6.68
C ALA A 36 -4.68 4.13 -6.32
N GLY A 37 -4.97 2.97 -5.74
CA GLY A 37 -4.01 1.90 -5.46
C GLY A 37 -3.27 1.46 -6.72
N CYS A 38 -3.98 1.16 -7.81
CA CYS A 38 -3.36 0.80 -9.09
C CYS A 38 -2.38 1.87 -9.58
N ARG A 39 -2.84 3.12 -9.66
CA ARG A 39 -2.01 4.24 -10.15
C ARG A 39 -0.76 4.41 -9.28
N ALA A 40 -0.93 4.36 -7.97
CA ALA A 40 0.17 4.50 -7.01
C ALA A 40 1.16 3.34 -7.10
N THR A 41 0.67 2.11 -7.14
CA THR A 41 1.49 0.90 -7.24
C THR A 41 2.32 0.89 -8.52
N VAL A 42 1.68 1.11 -9.68
CA VAL A 42 2.40 1.16 -10.97
C VAL A 42 3.46 2.27 -10.97
N THR A 43 3.12 3.44 -10.41
CA THR A 43 4.05 4.56 -10.25
C THR A 43 5.28 4.16 -9.43
N GLU A 44 5.06 3.59 -8.25
CA GLU A 44 6.14 3.25 -7.34
C GLU A 44 7.01 2.10 -7.87
N ILE A 45 6.42 1.10 -8.53
CA ILE A 45 7.21 0.03 -9.16
C ILE A 45 8.09 0.59 -10.27
N ALA A 46 7.52 1.40 -11.18
CA ALA A 46 8.28 1.97 -12.29
C ALA A 46 9.43 2.88 -11.81
N LYS A 47 9.18 3.72 -10.80
CA LYS A 47 10.21 4.57 -10.19
C LYS A 47 11.33 3.76 -9.54
N LYS A 48 10.98 2.79 -8.69
CA LYS A 48 11.96 2.02 -7.90
C LYS A 48 12.75 1.00 -8.74
N SER A 49 12.12 0.43 -9.77
CA SER A 49 12.78 -0.52 -10.69
C SER A 49 13.85 0.16 -11.56
N GLY A 50 13.69 1.46 -11.80
CA GLY A 50 14.61 2.27 -12.58
C GLY A 50 14.64 1.88 -14.06
N PRO A 51 15.67 2.30 -14.82
CA PRO A 51 15.73 2.04 -16.26
C PRO A 51 15.93 0.55 -16.58
N ALA A 52 15.41 0.14 -17.76
CA ALA A 52 15.54 -1.21 -18.32
C ALA A 52 17.00 -1.54 -18.70
N LYS A 53 17.79 -1.94 -17.69
CA LYS A 53 19.20 -2.35 -17.79
C LYS A 53 19.38 -3.80 -17.33
N LYS A 54 20.63 -4.29 -17.26
CA LYS A 54 20.95 -5.63 -16.73
C LYS A 54 20.22 -5.90 -15.41
N ARG A 55 19.61 -7.08 -15.26
CA ARG A 55 18.78 -7.49 -14.11
C ARG A 55 17.51 -6.66 -13.88
N PHE A 56 16.96 -6.02 -14.90
CA PHE A 56 15.71 -5.26 -14.77
C PHE A 56 14.56 -6.13 -14.27
N GLU A 57 14.40 -7.34 -14.82
CA GLU A 57 13.37 -8.28 -14.41
C GLU A 57 13.45 -8.66 -12.93
N SER A 58 14.61 -9.09 -12.44
CA SER A 58 14.84 -9.36 -11.02
C SER A 58 14.49 -8.15 -10.13
N ARG A 59 14.90 -6.94 -10.54
CA ARG A 59 14.56 -5.72 -9.79
C ARG A 59 13.06 -5.45 -9.78
N VAL A 60 12.36 -5.66 -10.89
CA VAL A 60 10.90 -5.48 -10.96
C VAL A 60 10.22 -6.41 -9.97
N MET A 61 10.59 -7.69 -9.94
CA MET A 61 10.05 -8.67 -8.99
C MET A 61 10.33 -8.26 -7.53
N GLU A 62 11.58 -7.94 -7.20
CA GLU A 62 11.97 -7.48 -5.87
C GLU A 62 11.18 -6.23 -5.42
N VAL A 63 10.95 -5.29 -6.34
CA VAL A 63 10.18 -4.08 -6.06
C VAL A 63 8.69 -4.40 -5.89
N MET A 64 8.13 -5.31 -6.69
CA MET A 64 6.73 -5.72 -6.60
C MET A 64 6.43 -6.39 -5.25
N ASP A 65 7.32 -7.23 -4.75
CA ASP A 65 7.20 -7.86 -3.42
C ASP A 65 7.15 -6.83 -2.28
N GLU A 66 7.83 -5.70 -2.47
CA GLU A 66 8.02 -4.71 -1.43
C GLU A 66 7.16 -3.45 -1.57
N VAL A 67 6.46 -3.27 -2.69
CA VAL A 67 5.80 -1.99 -2.97
C VAL A 67 4.63 -1.73 -2.03
N CYS A 68 3.92 -2.77 -1.58
CA CYS A 68 2.75 -2.64 -0.69
C CYS A 68 3.09 -2.35 0.78
N LYS A 69 3.95 -1.36 1.03
CA LYS A 69 4.37 -0.87 2.36
C LYS A 69 3.94 0.59 2.55
N MET A 70 3.73 1.04 3.79
CA MET A 70 3.20 2.39 4.07
C MET A 70 4.11 3.50 3.53
N GLU A 71 5.42 3.26 3.52
CA GLU A 71 6.45 4.18 3.05
C GLU A 71 6.27 4.54 1.58
N SER A 72 5.79 3.59 0.77
CA SER A 72 5.54 3.78 -0.66
C SER A 72 4.38 4.75 -0.93
N PHE A 73 3.47 4.95 0.03
CA PHE A 73 2.19 5.62 -0.23
C PHE A 73 1.95 6.90 0.58
N ARG A 74 3.01 7.51 1.11
CA ARG A 74 2.91 8.70 1.99
C ARG A 74 2.33 9.94 1.33
N THR A 75 2.48 10.07 0.01
CA THR A 75 2.14 11.29 -0.75
C THR A 75 0.94 11.11 -1.69
N TYR A 76 0.15 10.06 -1.49
CA TYR A 76 -0.97 9.70 -2.37
C TYR A 76 -2.31 10.14 -1.80
N ASP A 77 -3.36 9.95 -2.62
CA ASP A 77 -4.68 10.55 -2.42
C ASP A 77 -5.41 10.04 -1.17
N TYR A 78 -5.09 8.83 -0.70
CA TYR A 78 -5.65 8.25 0.52
C TYR A 78 -4.58 7.96 1.59
N PRO A 79 -4.98 7.83 2.87
CA PRO A 79 -4.06 7.51 3.94
C PRO A 79 -3.29 6.20 3.68
N PRO A 80 -2.01 6.10 4.11
CA PRO A 80 -1.17 4.94 3.81
C PRO A 80 -1.79 3.57 4.15
N PRO A 81 -2.52 3.38 5.28
CA PRO A 81 -3.18 2.10 5.54
C PRO A 81 -4.19 1.69 4.46
N THR A 82 -4.99 2.65 3.98
CA THR A 82 -5.96 2.44 2.88
C THR A 82 -5.23 2.11 1.57
N MET A 83 -4.17 2.86 1.26
CA MET A 83 -3.40 2.63 0.03
C MET A 83 -2.65 1.30 0.04
N VAL A 84 -2.10 0.87 1.18
CA VAL A 84 -1.48 -0.45 1.32
C VAL A 84 -2.49 -1.55 1.07
N GLN A 85 -3.71 -1.42 1.60
CA GLN A 85 -4.75 -2.41 1.38
C GLN A 85 -5.21 -2.42 -0.08
N ALA A 86 -5.32 -1.24 -0.72
CA ALA A 86 -5.62 -1.12 -2.14
C ALA A 86 -4.53 -1.76 -3.01
N CYS A 87 -3.26 -1.54 -2.69
CA CYS A 87 -2.11 -2.15 -3.36
C CYS A 87 -2.18 -3.68 -3.30
N LYS A 88 -2.45 -4.24 -2.11
CA LYS A 88 -2.53 -5.69 -1.91
C LYS A 88 -3.68 -6.31 -2.68
N VAL A 89 -4.85 -5.68 -2.66
CA VAL A 89 -6.01 -6.13 -3.46
C VAL A 89 -5.68 -6.08 -4.94
N PHE A 90 -5.16 -4.93 -5.40
CA PHE A 90 -4.81 -4.73 -6.80
C PHE A 90 -3.77 -5.73 -7.32
N LEU A 91 -2.64 -5.91 -6.61
CA LEU A 91 -1.62 -6.87 -7.01
C LEU A 91 -2.11 -8.31 -6.87
N GLY A 92 -2.86 -8.64 -5.81
CA GLY A 92 -3.40 -9.99 -5.65
C GLY A 92 -4.26 -10.46 -6.84
N ASP A 93 -4.95 -9.53 -7.51
CA ASP A 93 -5.80 -9.82 -8.66
C ASP A 93 -5.08 -9.64 -10.02
N HIS A 94 -3.99 -8.87 -10.07
CA HIS A 94 -3.41 -8.36 -11.33
C HIS A 94 -1.87 -8.39 -11.41
N GLU A 95 -1.18 -9.11 -10.53
CA GLU A 95 0.28 -9.20 -10.47
C GLU A 95 0.93 -9.45 -11.83
N ASP A 96 0.54 -10.53 -12.52
CA ASP A 96 1.06 -10.91 -13.84
C ASP A 96 0.89 -9.79 -14.88
N THR A 97 -0.25 -9.08 -14.85
CA THR A 97 -0.53 -7.99 -15.78
C THR A 97 0.39 -6.81 -15.54
N VAL A 98 0.67 -6.50 -14.27
CA VAL A 98 1.58 -5.43 -13.87
C VAL A 98 3.01 -5.79 -14.28
N GLU A 99 3.46 -6.99 -13.94
CA GLU A 99 4.81 -7.47 -14.27
C GLU A 99 5.06 -7.37 -15.79
N GLN A 100 4.22 -8.01 -16.60
CA GLN A 100 4.39 -8.02 -18.05
C GLN A 100 4.36 -6.61 -18.66
N SER A 101 3.55 -5.72 -18.09
CA SER A 101 3.42 -4.36 -18.61
C SER A 101 4.65 -3.51 -18.29
N ILE A 102 5.24 -3.68 -17.11
CA ILE A 102 6.46 -2.97 -16.70
C ILE A 102 7.67 -3.53 -17.46
N LEU A 103 7.80 -4.85 -17.58
CA LEU A 103 8.86 -5.48 -18.38
C LEU A 103 8.79 -5.08 -19.85
N GLY A 104 7.58 -4.90 -20.38
CA GLY A 104 7.32 -4.48 -21.74
C GLY A 104 7.29 -2.96 -21.97
N GLN A 105 7.45 -2.11 -20.96
CA GLN A 105 7.20 -0.65 -21.07
C GLN A 105 8.20 0.08 -21.99
N GLY A 106 9.37 -0.49 -22.26
CA GLY A 106 10.41 0.15 -23.06
C GLY A 106 10.75 1.57 -22.56
N SER A 107 10.62 2.57 -23.44
CA SER A 107 10.82 3.99 -23.14
C SER A 107 9.50 4.78 -23.01
N ASP A 108 8.38 4.08 -22.77
CA ASP A 108 7.08 4.73 -22.65
C ASP A 108 7.06 5.69 -21.46
N ALA A 109 6.31 6.78 -21.60
CA ALA A 109 6.06 7.70 -20.50
C ALA A 109 5.27 7.00 -19.39
N LEU A 110 5.59 7.32 -18.14
CA LEU A 110 4.95 6.72 -16.96
C LEU A 110 3.41 6.80 -17.01
N GLU A 111 2.87 7.93 -17.47
CA GLU A 111 1.41 8.12 -17.59
C GLU A 111 0.77 7.14 -18.59
N LEU A 112 1.46 6.79 -19.68
CA LEU A 112 0.97 5.82 -20.66
C LEU A 112 0.95 4.41 -20.08
N LEU A 113 1.96 4.07 -19.26
CA LEU A 113 2.00 2.80 -18.55
C LEU A 113 0.85 2.70 -17.53
N ILE A 114 0.63 3.77 -16.77
CA ILE A 114 -0.47 3.84 -15.80
C ILE A 114 -1.83 3.70 -16.50
N ASP A 115 -2.06 4.42 -17.60
CA ASP A 115 -3.29 4.31 -18.41
C ASP A 115 -3.48 2.88 -18.96
N LYS A 116 -2.42 2.31 -19.53
CA LYS A 116 -2.41 0.94 -20.06
C LYS A 116 -2.80 -0.08 -18.99
N VAL A 117 -2.17 -0.03 -17.82
CA VAL A 117 -2.41 -1.00 -16.75
C VAL A 117 -3.78 -0.75 -16.11
N CYS A 118 -4.05 0.46 -15.62
CA CYS A 118 -5.19 0.73 -14.75
C CYS A 118 -6.53 0.91 -15.49
N TRP A 119 -6.52 1.37 -16.74
CA TRP A 119 -7.75 1.56 -17.54
C TRP A 119 -7.92 0.50 -18.61
N LYS A 120 -6.87 0.15 -19.35
CA LYS A 120 -7.01 -0.70 -20.54
C LYS A 120 -6.98 -2.19 -20.22
N GLN A 121 -5.98 -2.64 -19.45
CA GLN A 121 -5.77 -4.06 -19.19
C GLN A 121 -6.59 -4.56 -17.99
N THR A 122 -6.44 -3.91 -16.83
CA THR A 122 -7.11 -4.36 -15.59
C THR A 122 -8.51 -3.75 -15.41
N LYS A 123 -8.76 -2.60 -16.04
CA LYS A 123 -10.03 -1.85 -15.96
C LYS A 123 -10.48 -1.45 -14.55
N VAL A 124 -9.58 -1.51 -13.56
CA VAL A 124 -9.90 -1.15 -12.17
C VAL A 124 -10.33 0.31 -12.01
N CYS A 125 -9.89 1.18 -12.91
CA CYS A 125 -10.27 2.60 -12.94
C CYS A 125 -11.48 2.91 -13.83
N GLU A 126 -12.09 1.93 -14.49
CA GLU A 126 -13.23 2.19 -15.39
C GLU A 126 -14.42 2.78 -14.62
N GLY A 127 -14.91 3.95 -15.00
CA GLY A 127 -16.04 4.60 -14.34
C GLY A 127 -15.73 5.26 -12.98
N VAL A 128 -14.45 5.41 -12.62
CA VAL A 128 -14.02 6.18 -11.44
C VAL A 128 -13.80 7.64 -11.82
N ASP A 129 -14.40 8.56 -11.07
CA ASP A 129 -14.19 10.00 -11.24
C ASP A 129 -13.00 10.47 -10.39
N ILE A 130 -11.83 10.59 -11.02
CA ILE A 130 -10.59 10.97 -10.33
C ILE A 130 -10.58 12.45 -9.93
N ALA A 131 -11.39 13.30 -10.56
CA ALA A 131 -11.39 14.74 -10.30
C ALA A 131 -12.02 15.11 -8.93
N LYS A 132 -12.80 14.20 -8.33
CA LYS A 132 -13.54 14.43 -7.07
C LYS A 132 -12.81 13.99 -5.80
N GLN A 133 -11.54 13.59 -5.89
CA GLN A 133 -10.83 13.03 -4.73
C GLN A 133 -10.42 14.13 -3.74
N GLU A 134 -11.21 14.30 -2.68
CA GLU A 134 -10.86 15.13 -1.53
C GLU A 134 -9.79 14.44 -0.67
N ARG A 135 -8.65 15.11 -0.46
CA ARG A 135 -7.65 14.63 0.49
C ARG A 135 -8.25 14.63 1.89
N PRO A 136 -8.32 13.49 2.60
CA PRO A 136 -8.85 13.49 3.95
C PRO A 136 -7.96 14.34 4.85
N THR A 137 -8.60 15.22 5.62
CA THR A 137 -7.91 16.01 6.65
C THR A 137 -7.45 15.06 7.75
N VAL A 138 -6.14 14.84 7.85
CA VAL A 138 -5.55 14.03 8.92
C VAL A 138 -5.47 14.88 10.17
N TYR A 139 -5.99 14.41 11.31
CA TYR A 139 -5.89 15.11 12.58
C TYR A 139 -4.81 14.45 13.45
N MET A 140 -3.87 15.23 13.97
CA MET A 140 -2.90 14.79 14.98
C MET A 140 -3.07 15.70 16.21
N ASP A 141 -3.23 15.12 17.40
CA ASP A 141 -3.50 15.84 18.66
C ASP A 141 -4.70 16.81 18.62
N GLY A 142 -5.77 16.42 17.90
CA GLY A 142 -6.98 17.24 17.76
C GLY A 142 -6.85 18.43 16.82
N LYS A 143 -5.74 18.56 16.08
CA LYS A 143 -5.53 19.60 15.07
C LYS A 143 -5.41 18.99 13.67
N PRO A 144 -6.05 19.58 12.64
CA PRO A 144 -5.88 19.11 11.27
C PRO A 144 -4.45 19.42 10.81
N MET A 145 -3.74 18.40 10.36
CA MET A 145 -2.52 18.54 9.57
C MET A 145 -2.93 18.98 8.17
N ASN A 146 -2.87 20.28 7.94
CA ASN A 146 -2.94 20.88 6.64
C ASN A 146 -1.66 20.54 5.87
N SER A 147 -1.79 19.81 4.75
CA SER A 147 -0.70 19.54 3.80
C SER A 147 -0.29 20.78 2.98
N LYS A 148 -0.29 21.95 3.61
CA LYS A 148 0.21 23.23 3.07
C LYS A 148 1.09 23.91 4.12
N SER A 149 2.23 23.30 4.40
CA SER A 149 3.45 24.00 4.82
C SER A 149 4.52 23.37 3.93
N GLU A 150 5.13 24.04 2.96
CA GLU A 150 5.62 25.41 2.90
C GLU A 150 5.60 25.89 1.44
N GLU A 151 5.08 27.08 1.19
CA GLU A 151 5.83 28.01 0.33
C GLU A 151 6.09 29.22 1.22
N LEU A 152 7.15 29.06 2.03
CA LEU A 152 7.81 30.12 2.76
C LEU A 152 8.44 31.04 1.69
N ARG A 153 7.96 32.28 1.58
CA ARG A 153 8.74 33.41 1.08
C ARG A 153 8.98 34.35 2.25
#